data_AF-A0A081PKM1-F1
#
_entry.id   AF-A0A081PKM1-F1
#
_cell.length_a   1.000
_cell.length_b   1.000
_cell.length_c   1.000
_cell.angle_alpha   90.00
_cell.angle_beta   90.00
_cell.angle_gamma   90.00
#
_symmetry.space_group_name_H-M   'P 1'
#
loop_
_entity.id
_entity.type
_entity.pdbx_description
1 polymer ?
#
loop_
_entity_poly.entity_id
_entity_poly.type
_entity_poly.pdbx_seq_one_letter_code
_entity_poly.pdbx_strand_id
1 'polypeptide(L)'
;MLQHRNQLTSNAGFIYQPIGNLIDPGLTRREMEIMSYISFPDKIIAALLNISIRTVINHSVSIRRKTGCLSKGELIRYAANKQIIN
;
A
#
# COMPACT_ATOMS: atom_id res chain seq x y z
N MET A 1 -36.61 -13.65 -8.87
CA MET A 1 -36.17 -12.26 -9.12
C MET A 1 -34.65 -12.24 -9.18
N LEU A 2 -34.11 -11.86 -10.34
CA LEU A 2 -32.70 -11.98 -10.71
C LEU A 2 -31.88 -10.84 -10.08
N GLN A 3 -31.08 -11.12 -9.06
CA GLN A 3 -30.05 -10.16 -8.63
C GLN A 3 -28.84 -10.26 -9.57
N HIS A 4 -28.54 -9.13 -10.18
CA HIS A 4 -27.58 -8.96 -11.26
C HIS A 4 -26.16 -9.25 -10.75
N ARG A 5 -25.53 -10.28 -11.31
CA ARG A 5 -24.11 -10.59 -11.08
C ARG A 5 -23.25 -9.48 -11.65
N ASN A 6 -22.59 -8.78 -10.74
CA ASN A 6 -21.60 -7.73 -10.94
C ASN A 6 -20.55 -8.15 -11.99
N GLN A 7 -20.40 -7.33 -13.03
CA GLN A 7 -19.52 -7.60 -14.16
C GLN A 7 -18.05 -7.44 -13.75
N LEU A 8 -17.26 -8.48 -13.98
CA LEU A 8 -15.79 -8.41 -13.95
C LEU A 8 -15.35 -7.70 -15.23
N THR A 9 -15.11 -6.37 -15.18
CA THR A 9 -14.48 -5.67 -16.30
C THR A 9 -12.99 -5.96 -16.29
N SER A 10 -12.58 -6.77 -17.26
CA SER A 10 -11.22 -7.05 -17.66
C SER A 10 -10.56 -5.83 -18.30
N ASN A 11 -9.30 -5.55 -17.92
CA ASN A 11 -8.34 -4.84 -18.76
C ASN A 11 -6.92 -5.34 -18.41
N ALA A 12 -6.27 -5.92 -19.42
CA ALA A 12 -4.85 -6.24 -19.50
C ALA A 12 -4.24 -7.18 -18.43
N GLY A 13 -4.27 -8.48 -18.72
CA GLY A 13 -3.03 -9.29 -18.74
C GLY A 13 -2.31 -9.67 -17.44
N PHE A 14 -2.79 -9.31 -16.25
CA PHE A 14 -2.24 -9.82 -14.99
C PHE A 14 -3.37 -10.33 -14.08
N ILE A 15 -3.37 -11.64 -13.82
CA ILE A 15 -4.28 -12.29 -12.89
C ILE A 15 -3.85 -11.90 -11.47
N TYR A 16 -4.31 -10.76 -10.97
CA TYR A 16 -4.30 -10.52 -9.53
C TYR A 16 -5.47 -11.32 -8.94
N GLN A 17 -5.17 -12.52 -8.43
CA GLN A 17 -6.10 -13.15 -7.49
C GLN A 17 -6.27 -12.20 -6.29
N PRO A 18 -7.48 -12.05 -5.72
CA PRO A 18 -7.67 -11.23 -4.53
C PRO A 18 -7.06 -11.96 -3.33
N ILE A 19 -5.75 -11.82 -3.17
CA ILE A 19 -5.08 -12.00 -1.89
C ILE A 19 -5.70 -10.96 -0.95
N GLY A 20 -6.39 -11.45 0.08
CA GLY A 20 -7.47 -10.75 0.78
C GLY A 20 -7.15 -9.32 1.20
N ASN A 21 -8.02 -8.36 0.86
CA ASN A 21 -8.02 -6.97 1.34
C ASN A 21 -6.65 -6.24 1.48
N LEU A 22 -5.65 -6.62 0.69
CA LEU A 22 -4.30 -6.04 0.71
C LEU A 22 -4.21 -4.64 0.09
N ILE A 23 -5.35 -4.01 -0.20
CA ILE A 23 -5.42 -2.75 -0.93
C ILE A 23 -6.16 -1.75 -0.06
N ASP A 24 -5.44 -0.72 0.38
CA ASP A 24 -6.08 0.50 0.86
C ASP A 24 -6.47 1.33 -0.37
N PRO A 25 -7.78 1.50 -0.68
CA PRO A 25 -8.20 2.26 -1.85
C PRO A 25 -7.80 3.74 -1.79
N GLY A 26 -7.40 4.25 -0.61
CA GLY A 26 -6.88 5.60 -0.43
C GLY A 26 -5.41 5.77 -0.84
N LEU A 27 -4.64 4.69 -0.97
CA LEU A 27 -3.22 4.73 -1.33
C LEU A 27 -3.02 4.38 -2.82
N THR A 28 -2.12 5.11 -3.46
CA THR A 28 -1.66 4.77 -4.82
C THR A 28 -0.82 3.49 -4.78
N ARG A 29 -0.64 2.83 -5.94
CA ARG A 29 0.24 1.65 -6.05
C ARG A 29 1.61 1.88 -5.42
N ARG A 30 2.24 3.03 -5.69
CA ARG A 30 3.57 3.32 -5.17
C ARG A 30 3.60 3.54 -3.66
N GLU A 31 2.55 4.17 -3.13
CA GLU A 31 2.38 4.33 -1.68
C GLU A 31 2.13 2.98 -1.00
N MET A 32 1.39 2.08 -1.63
CA MET A 32 1.19 0.70 -1.17
C MET A 32 2.49 -0.09 -1.13
N GLU A 33 3.31 -0.02 -2.18
CA GLU A 33 4.64 -0.66 -2.22
C GLU A 33 5.56 -0.14 -1.09
N ILE A 34 5.51 1.16 -0.77
CA ILE A 34 6.28 1.70 0.35
C ILE A 34 5.69 1.23 1.68
N MET A 35 4.36 1.18 1.80
CA MET A 35 3.66 0.72 2.99
C MET A 35 3.98 -0.75 3.32
N SER A 36 4.15 -1.62 2.32
CA SER A 36 4.53 -3.03 2.54
C SER A 36 5.93 -3.21 3.12
N TYR A 37 6.81 -2.20 3.00
CA TYR A 37 8.16 -2.22 3.57
C TYR A 37 8.34 -1.25 4.75
N ILE A 38 7.24 -0.71 5.31
CA ILE A 38 7.31 0.39 6.29
C ILE A 38 7.99 0.01 7.62
N SER A 39 8.13 -1.29 7.90
CA SER A 39 8.89 -1.81 9.04
C SER A 39 10.41 -1.59 8.90
N PHE A 40 10.92 -1.42 7.67
CA PHE A 40 12.34 -1.21 7.40
C PHE A 40 12.75 0.28 7.47
N PRO A 41 14.04 0.59 7.72
CA PRO A 41 14.55 1.96 7.59
C PRO A 41 14.39 2.52 6.17
N ASP A 42 14.18 3.83 6.04
CA ASP A 42 13.88 4.47 4.75
C ASP A 42 14.98 4.26 3.70
N LYS A 43 16.24 4.16 4.15
CA LYS A 43 17.38 3.80 3.29
C LYS A 43 17.26 2.40 2.70
N ILE A 44 16.75 1.44 3.47
CA ILE A 44 16.53 0.07 3.00
C ILE A 44 15.34 0.03 2.05
N ILE A 45 14.24 0.71 2.37
CA ILE A 45 13.07 0.84 1.48
C ILE A 45 13.50 1.45 0.13
N ALA A 46 14.30 2.53 0.17
CA ALA A 46 14.82 3.18 -1.01
C ALA A 46 15.65 2.22 -1.89
N ALA A 47 16.51 1.41 -1.27
CA ALA A 47 17.30 0.40 -1.97
C ALA A 47 16.43 -0.71 -2.58
N LEU A 48 15.49 -1.27 -1.80
CA LEU A 48 14.58 -2.33 -2.26
C LEU A 48 13.71 -1.89 -3.44
N LEU A 49 13.27 -0.63 -3.42
CA LEU A 49 12.37 -0.07 -4.42
C LEU A 49 13.08 0.71 -5.53
N ASN A 50 14.42 0.72 -5.53
CA ASN A 50 15.28 1.46 -6.45
C ASN A 50 14.85 2.93 -6.67
N ILE A 51 14.63 3.67 -5.58
CA ILE A 51 14.29 5.11 -5.59
C ILE A 51 15.12 5.88 -4.58
N SER A 52 15.08 7.21 -4.66
CA SER A 52 15.79 8.05 -3.69
C SER A 52 15.14 7.98 -2.29
N ILE A 53 15.96 8.12 -1.24
CA ILE A 53 15.48 8.23 0.15
C ILE A 53 14.50 9.40 0.29
N ARG A 54 14.77 10.53 -0.40
CA ARG A 54 13.86 11.69 -0.42
C ARG A 54 12.49 11.33 -0.99
N THR A 55 12.44 10.51 -2.04
CA THR A 55 11.19 10.01 -2.63
C THR A 55 10.42 9.16 -1.62
N VAL A 56 11.09 8.26 -0.89
CA VAL A 56 10.46 7.48 0.19
C VAL A 56 9.89 8.40 1.27
N ILE A 57 10.65 9.38 1.75
CA ILE A 57 10.19 10.33 2.78
C ILE A 57 8.94 11.10 2.31
N ASN A 58 8.95 11.59 1.07
CA ASN A 58 7.83 12.32 0.49
C ASN A 58 6.56 11.46 0.40
N HIS A 59 6.70 10.21 -0.05
CA HIS A 59 5.58 9.27 -0.05
C HIS A 59 5.12 8.94 1.37
N SER A 60 6.02 8.73 2.34
CA SER A 60 5.66 8.51 3.74
C SER A 60 4.87 9.68 4.34
N VAL A 61 5.19 10.93 3.99
CA VAL A 61 4.38 12.11 4.37
C VAL A 61 2.97 12.02 3.75
N SER A 62 2.87 11.69 2.46
CA SER A 62 1.58 11.53 1.79
C SER A 62 0.74 10.40 2.40
N ILE A 63 1.37 9.25 2.68
CA ILE A 63 0.74 8.09 3.31
C ILE A 63 0.19 8.48 4.68
N ARG A 64 0.99 9.15 5.52
CA ARG A 64 0.54 9.66 6.83
C ARG A 64 -0.68 10.56 6.70
N ARG A 65 -0.65 11.53 5.77
CA ARG A 65 -1.78 12.43 5.52
C ARG A 65 -3.05 11.68 5.11
N LYS A 66 -2.91 10.63 4.29
CA LYS A 66 -4.04 9.84 3.77
C LYS A 66 -4.61 8.85 4.79
N THR A 67 -3.75 8.27 5.62
CA THR A 67 -4.12 7.27 6.64
C THR A 67 -4.50 7.91 7.97
N GLY A 68 -4.15 9.18 8.18
CA GLY A 68 -4.31 9.87 9.46
C GLY A 68 -3.23 9.52 10.49
N CYS A 69 -2.28 8.65 10.15
CA CYS A 69 -1.20 8.27 11.07
C CYS A 69 -0.20 9.42 11.25
N LEU A 70 0.23 9.64 12.49
CA LEU A 70 1.14 10.72 12.86
C LEU A 70 2.60 10.25 12.91
N SER A 71 2.82 8.95 13.07
CA SER A 71 4.14 8.37 13.28
C SER A 71 4.40 7.13 12.41
N LYS A 72 5.67 6.77 12.24
CA LYS A 72 6.06 5.53 11.53
C LYS A 72 5.59 4.28 12.28
N GLY A 73 5.60 4.32 13.62
CA GLY A 73 5.06 3.24 14.45
C GLY A 73 3.56 3.04 14.23
N GLU A 74 2.79 4.13 14.12
CA GLU A 74 1.37 4.06 13.76
C GLU A 74 1.15 3.48 12.35
N LEU A 75 1.99 3.85 11.37
CA LEU A 75 1.90 3.25 10.03
C LEU A 75 2.18 1.74 10.05
N ILE A 76 3.16 1.28 10.83
CA ILE A 76 3.44 -0.15 10.99
C ILE A 76 2.22 -0.87 11.59
N ARG A 77 1.62 -0.31 12.64
CA ARG A 77 0.40 -0.86 13.25
C ARG A 77 -0.78 -0.84 12.29
N TYR A 78 -0.95 0.24 11.53
CA TYR A 78 -1.98 0.37 10.50
C TYR A 78 -1.83 -0.73 9.45
N ALA A 79 -0.62 -0.90 8.93
CA ALA A 79 -0.32 -1.91 7.93
C ALA A 79 -0.52 -3.33 8.48
N ALA A 80 -0.15 -3.60 9.74
CA ALA A 80 -0.40 -4.89 10.40
C ALA A 80 -1.90 -5.19 10.52
N ASN A 81 -2.69 -4.23 10.99
CA ASN A 81 -4.14 -4.37 11.16
C ASN A 81 -4.86 -4.62 9.83
N LYS A 82 -4.34 -4.03 8.74
CA LYS A 82 -4.85 -4.21 7.38
C LYS A 82 -4.25 -5.42 6.66
N GLN A 83 -3.38 -6.19 7.33
CA GLN A 83 -2.64 -7.31 6.76
C GLN A 83 -1.82 -6.93 5.51
N ILE A 84 -1.42 -5.65 5.38
CA ILE A 84 -0.64 -5.12 4.25
C ILE A 84 0.83 -5.55 4.34
N ILE A 85 1.33 -5.73 5.56
CA ILE A 85 2.70 -6.20 5.82
C ILE A 85 2.70 -7.69 6.10
N ASN A 86 3.70 -8.39 5.54
CA ASN A 86 4.03 -9.79 5.82
C ASN A 86 5.05 -9.87 6.96
#